data_AF-X1SS81-F1
#
_entry.id   AF-X1SS81-F1
#
_cell.length_a   1.000
_cell.length_b   1.000
_cell.length_c   1.000
_cell.angle_alpha   90.00
_cell.angle_beta   90.00
_cell.angle_gamma   90.00
#
_symmetry.space_group_name_H-M   'P 1'
#
loop_
_entity.id
_entity.type
_entity.pdbx_description
1 polymer ?
#
loop_
_entity_poly.entity_id
_entity_poly.type
_entity_poly.pdbx_seq_one_letter_code
_entity_poly.pdbx_strand_id
1 'polypeptide(L)'
;MTQLLEKIDYEDTKQLNDITKQIREIILKSEFPKEMQEEITESYEHLDVKDIDFKAGGTALDILKTSAEPIFVAVRSSATTEDLAEASFAGQQDSFVNIKGNQDLLKHIKKCLASLFTSRATYYRNKKNFKHMEASLAVVVQKMVNSDKSGVIFSKDPAYKNDNIIMEAVFGLGEGIVSGRITPDKYVISQDLKILDKKTSDKKVA
;
A
#
# COMPACT_ATOMS: atom_id res chain seq x y z
N MET A 1 14.19 4.77 20.72
CA MET A 1 13.55 5.44 19.56
C MET A 1 13.24 6.91 19.87
N THR A 2 12.52 7.22 20.95
CA THR A 2 12.17 8.60 21.34
C THR A 2 13.39 9.54 21.45
N GLN A 3 14.45 9.09 22.13
CA GLN A 3 15.71 9.85 22.24
C GLN A 3 16.40 10.14 20.90
N LEU A 4 16.15 9.34 19.85
CA LEU A 4 16.69 9.61 18.52
C LEU A 4 15.88 10.71 17.84
N LEU A 5 14.55 10.67 17.96
CA LEU A 5 13.65 11.68 17.41
C LEU A 5 13.90 13.06 18.02
N GLU A 6 14.14 13.14 19.32
CA GLU A 6 14.44 14.40 20.03
C GLU A 6 15.75 15.07 19.59
N LYS A 7 16.66 14.31 18.95
CA LYS A 7 17.97 14.80 18.49
C LYS A 7 17.95 15.30 17.05
N ILE A 8 16.82 15.18 16.34
CA ILE A 8 16.73 15.57 14.94
C ILE A 8 16.74 17.09 14.83
N ASP A 9 17.77 17.62 14.19
CA ASP A 9 17.73 18.91 13.52
C ASP A 9 17.06 18.71 12.14
N TYR A 10 15.86 19.29 11.98
CA TYR A 10 15.06 19.12 10.76
C TYR A 10 15.56 19.96 9.58
N GLU A 11 16.48 20.89 9.83
CA GLU A 11 17.11 21.70 8.78
C GLU A 11 18.46 21.08 8.34
N ASP A 12 19.04 20.15 9.13
CA ASP A 12 20.16 19.30 8.69
C ASP A 12 19.63 18.04 7.98
N THR A 13 19.61 18.10 6.65
CA THR A 13 19.14 16.98 5.81
C THR A 13 19.96 15.70 5.99
N LYS A 14 21.27 15.80 6.24
CA LYS A 14 22.12 14.62 6.40
C LYS A 14 21.82 13.94 7.74
N GLN A 15 21.78 14.71 8.81
CA GLN A 15 21.47 14.18 10.14
C GLN A 15 20.06 13.58 10.18
N LEU A 16 19.07 14.26 9.60
CA LEU A 16 17.71 13.72 9.47
C LEU A 16 17.70 12.37 8.76
N ASN A 17 18.40 12.24 7.63
CA ASN A 17 18.50 10.98 6.89
C ASN A 17 19.16 9.86 7.71
N ASP A 18 20.24 10.17 8.43
CA ASP A 18 20.97 9.19 9.22
C ASP A 18 20.16 8.72 10.44
N ILE A 19 19.55 9.64 11.18
CA ILE A 19 18.71 9.31 12.34
C ILE A 19 17.48 8.51 11.92
N THR A 20 16.79 8.94 10.87
CA THR A 20 15.59 8.23 10.38
C THR A 20 15.94 6.85 9.82
N LYS A 21 17.11 6.69 9.20
CA LYS A 21 17.62 5.36 8.82
C LYS A 21 17.84 4.47 10.04
N GLN A 22 18.47 4.97 11.11
CA GLN A 22 18.68 4.20 12.34
C GLN A 22 17.34 3.76 12.97
N ILE A 23 16.35 4.67 13.01
CA ILE A 23 15.01 4.34 13.52
C ILE A 23 14.37 3.22 12.70
N ARG A 24 14.43 3.31 11.37
CA ARG A 24 13.91 2.26 10.48
C ARG A 24 14.62 0.93 10.67
N GLU A 25 15.94 0.93 10.84
CA GLU A 25 16.69 -0.30 11.11
C GLU A 25 16.30 -0.95 12.44
N ILE A 26 16.01 -0.16 13.49
CA ILE A 26 15.49 -0.67 14.77
C ILE A 26 14.16 -1.38 14.54
N ILE A 27 13.23 -0.76 13.80
CA ILE A 27 11.93 -1.35 13.48
C ILE A 27 12.10 -2.66 12.68
N LEU A 28 12.95 -2.66 11.67
CA LEU A 28 13.18 -3.83 10.82
C LEU A 28 13.83 -5.01 11.59
N LYS A 29 14.70 -4.71 12.56
CA LYS A 29 15.36 -5.72 13.41
C LYS A 29 14.51 -6.18 14.60
N SER A 30 13.51 -5.39 15.00
CA SER A 30 12.60 -5.77 16.09
C SER A 30 11.80 -7.01 15.71
N GLU A 31 11.43 -7.83 16.69
CA GLU A 31 10.58 -9.01 16.48
C GLU A 31 9.12 -8.65 16.76
N PHE A 32 8.20 -9.29 16.05
CA PHE A 32 6.80 -9.20 16.40
C PHE A 32 6.56 -9.94 17.71
N PRO A 33 5.66 -9.46 18.58
CA PRO A 33 5.11 -10.29 19.64
C PRO A 33 4.57 -11.60 19.03
N LYS A 34 4.81 -12.73 19.70
CA LYS A 34 4.47 -14.06 19.18
C LYS A 34 2.99 -14.17 18.80
N GLU A 35 2.10 -13.69 19.67
CA GLU A 35 0.65 -13.65 19.45
C GLU A 35 0.28 -12.89 18.17
N MET A 36 0.83 -11.69 17.99
CA MET A 36 0.61 -10.89 16.77
C MET A 36 1.15 -11.59 15.52
N GLN A 37 2.30 -12.24 15.61
CA GLN A 37 2.86 -12.99 14.48
C GLN A 37 1.93 -14.14 14.09
N GLU A 38 1.43 -14.90 15.06
CA GLU A 38 0.51 -16.02 14.86
C GLU A 38 -0.80 -15.54 14.22
N GLU A 39 -1.42 -14.49 14.76
CA GLU A 39 -2.65 -13.89 14.21
C GLU A 39 -2.50 -13.43 12.76
N ILE A 40 -1.37 -12.77 12.43
CA ILE A 40 -1.08 -12.32 11.06
C ILE A 40 -0.96 -13.52 10.12
N THR A 41 -0.20 -14.54 10.51
CA THR A 41 0.01 -15.73 9.66
C THR A 41 -1.26 -16.53 9.48
N GLU A 42 -2.05 -16.71 10.55
CA GLU A 42 -3.35 -17.38 10.48
C GLU A 42 -4.30 -16.63 9.56
N SER A 43 -4.42 -15.30 9.73
CA SER A 43 -5.28 -14.47 8.87
C SER A 43 -4.88 -14.53 7.40
N TYR A 44 -3.57 -14.55 7.12
CA TYR A 44 -3.05 -14.66 5.76
C TYR A 44 -3.34 -16.02 5.12
N GLU A 45 -3.22 -17.11 5.88
CA GLU A 45 -3.55 -18.46 5.41
C GLU A 45 -5.05 -18.61 5.10
N HIS A 46 -5.90 -17.89 5.84
CA HIS A 46 -7.35 -17.88 5.61
C HIS A 46 -7.82 -16.90 4.51
N LEU A 47 -6.94 -16.01 4.02
CA LEU A 47 -7.33 -14.92 3.10
C LEU A 47 -7.85 -15.41 1.73
N ASP A 48 -7.54 -16.64 1.32
CA ASP A 48 -8.08 -17.28 0.11
C ASP A 48 -8.87 -18.57 0.34
N VAL A 49 -9.22 -18.83 1.60
CA VAL A 49 -10.20 -19.86 1.90
C VAL A 49 -11.55 -19.28 1.47
N LYS A 50 -11.93 -19.51 0.21
CA LYS A 50 -13.33 -19.39 -0.23
C LYS A 50 -14.17 -20.09 0.81
N ASP A 51 -15.37 -19.60 1.12
CA ASP A 51 -16.35 -20.30 1.97
C ASP A 51 -16.44 -21.78 1.53
N ILE A 52 -15.61 -22.64 2.12
CA ILE A 52 -15.66 -24.08 1.88
C ILE A 52 -16.90 -24.44 2.66
N ASP A 53 -17.98 -24.63 1.92
CA ASP A 53 -19.22 -25.19 2.43
C ASP A 53 -18.82 -26.48 3.16
N PHE A 54 -18.71 -26.43 4.50
CA PHE A 54 -18.33 -27.55 5.38
C PHE A 54 -19.44 -28.63 5.41
N LYS A 55 -20.24 -28.73 4.35
CA LYS A 55 -21.23 -29.77 4.18
C LYS A 55 -20.55 -31.01 3.57
N ALA A 56 -20.12 -31.83 4.52
CA ALA A 56 -19.99 -33.28 4.44
C ALA A 56 -18.79 -33.86 3.66
N GLY A 57 -17.87 -34.49 4.41
CA GLY A 57 -17.21 -35.73 3.97
C GLY A 57 -15.95 -35.61 3.12
N GLY A 58 -15.12 -34.59 3.31
CA GLY A 58 -13.84 -34.45 2.59
C GLY A 58 -12.84 -35.57 2.88
N THR A 59 -12.25 -36.13 1.83
CA THR A 59 -11.17 -37.12 1.88
C THR A 59 -9.83 -36.47 2.30
N ALA A 60 -8.81 -37.27 2.62
CA ALA A 60 -7.44 -36.75 2.85
C ALA A 60 -6.92 -35.89 1.68
N LEU A 61 -7.47 -36.08 0.48
CA LEU A 61 -7.19 -35.30 -0.72
C LEU A 61 -7.80 -33.89 -0.68
N ASP A 62 -8.89 -33.68 0.06
CA ASP A 62 -9.52 -32.36 0.25
C ASP A 62 -8.80 -31.55 1.33
N ILE A 63 -8.17 -32.22 2.30
CA ILE A 63 -7.21 -31.64 3.26
C ILE A 63 -5.91 -31.22 2.52
N LEU A 64 -5.45 -32.03 1.57
CA LEU A 64 -4.28 -31.67 0.74
C LEU A 64 -4.59 -30.55 -0.26
N LYS A 65 -5.83 -30.39 -0.72
CA LYS A 65 -6.26 -29.21 -1.50
C LYS A 65 -6.35 -27.93 -0.66
N THR A 66 -6.55 -28.06 0.67
CA THR A 66 -6.47 -26.94 1.62
C THR A 66 -5.04 -26.62 2.04
N SER A 67 -4.05 -27.46 1.71
CA SER A 67 -2.63 -27.07 1.62
C SER A 67 -2.40 -26.17 0.38
N ALA A 68 -3.20 -25.10 0.27
CA ALA A 68 -3.15 -24.15 -0.81
C ALA A 68 -1.78 -23.49 -0.85
N GLU A 69 -1.19 -23.42 -2.05
CA GLU A 69 0.03 -22.65 -2.26
C GLU A 69 -0.19 -21.21 -1.75
N PRO A 70 0.75 -20.62 -0.98
CA PRO A 70 0.53 -19.29 -0.40
C PRO A 70 0.14 -18.28 -1.47
N ILE A 71 -0.89 -17.48 -1.24
CA ILE A 71 -1.36 -16.54 -2.26
C ILE A 71 -0.49 -15.29 -2.35
N PHE A 72 -0.44 -14.68 -3.53
CA PHE A 72 0.16 -13.36 -3.67
C PHE A 72 -0.72 -12.30 -3.03
N VAL A 73 -0.11 -11.41 -2.24
CA VAL A 73 -0.76 -10.28 -1.58
C VAL A 73 -0.01 -8.97 -1.86
N ALA A 74 -0.77 -7.88 -1.80
CA ALA A 74 -0.25 -6.53 -1.65
C ALA A 74 -0.29 -6.14 -0.17
N VAL A 75 0.78 -5.51 0.29
CA VAL A 75 0.95 -4.98 1.65
C VAL A 75 1.03 -3.47 1.53
N ARG A 76 0.01 -2.77 2.03
CA ARG A 76 -0.14 -1.31 1.86
C ARG A 76 -0.23 -0.62 3.20
N SER A 77 0.55 0.44 3.36
CA SER A 77 0.45 1.36 4.48
C SER A 77 -0.86 2.15 4.42
N SER A 78 -1.51 2.34 5.57
CA SER A 78 -2.68 3.18 5.76
C SER A 78 -2.49 3.98 7.05
N ALA A 79 -2.04 5.24 6.95
CA ALA A 79 -1.80 6.06 8.13
C ALA A 79 -3.06 6.82 8.56
N THR A 80 -3.29 6.84 9.86
CA THR A 80 -4.43 7.55 10.46
C THR A 80 -4.37 9.06 10.28
N THR A 81 -3.19 9.60 9.95
CA THR A 81 -2.98 11.04 9.73
C THR A 81 -3.25 11.48 8.29
N GLU A 82 -3.58 10.57 7.37
CA GLU A 82 -3.94 10.89 5.97
C GLU A 82 -5.29 11.63 5.84
N ASP A 83 -6.16 11.48 6.83
CA ASP A 83 -7.54 12.01 6.81
C ASP A 83 -7.68 13.40 7.44
N LEU A 84 -6.59 14.03 7.86
CA LEU A 84 -6.63 15.40 8.35
C LEU A 84 -6.73 16.34 7.15
N ALA A 85 -7.81 17.13 7.09
CA ALA A 85 -8.24 17.95 5.95
C ALA A 85 -7.16 18.88 5.32
N GLU A 86 -6.04 19.10 6.00
CA GLU A 86 -4.93 19.96 5.55
C GLU A 86 -3.60 19.22 5.28
N ALA A 87 -3.57 17.89 5.41
CA ALA A 87 -2.37 17.08 5.34
C ALA A 87 -2.60 15.81 4.51
N SER A 88 -2.64 15.94 3.19
CA SER A 88 -2.56 14.77 2.32
C SER A 88 -1.15 14.18 2.38
N PHE A 89 -0.97 13.07 3.11
CA PHE A 89 0.26 12.27 3.11
C PHE A 89 0.32 11.32 1.90
N ALA A 90 -0.52 11.54 0.88
CA ALA A 90 -0.57 10.70 -0.31
C ALA A 90 0.83 10.56 -0.95
N GLY A 91 1.22 9.32 -1.22
CA GLY A 91 2.51 8.99 -1.86
C GLY A 91 3.74 9.14 -0.96
N GLN A 92 3.58 9.17 0.37
CA GLN A 92 4.69 9.25 1.32
C GLN A 92 5.11 7.91 1.94
N GLN A 93 4.27 6.89 1.82
CA GLN A 93 4.44 5.62 2.52
C GLN A 93 4.51 4.47 1.52
N ASP A 94 5.15 3.39 1.95
CA ASP A 94 5.52 2.29 1.07
C ASP A 94 4.36 1.31 0.87
N SER A 95 4.11 0.96 -0.39
CA SER A 95 3.25 -0.15 -0.78
C SER A 95 4.08 -1.21 -1.51
N PHE A 96 3.82 -2.48 -1.22
CA PHE A 96 4.51 -3.61 -1.82
C PHE A 96 3.49 -4.54 -2.46
N VAL A 97 3.77 -5.02 -3.66
CA VAL A 97 2.91 -5.95 -4.42
C VAL A 97 3.65 -7.27 -4.65
N ASN A 98 2.91 -8.31 -5.04
CA ASN A 98 3.47 -9.65 -5.33
C ASN A 98 4.24 -10.28 -4.15
N ILE A 99 3.78 -10.05 -2.92
CA ILE A 99 4.36 -10.66 -1.71
C ILE A 99 3.73 -12.04 -1.51
N LYS A 100 4.54 -13.05 -1.17
CA LYS A 100 4.09 -14.43 -1.01
C LYS A 100 4.79 -15.12 0.16
N GLY A 101 4.03 -15.81 0.99
CA GLY A 101 4.52 -16.59 2.12
C GLY A 101 4.71 -15.77 3.41
N ASN A 102 4.61 -16.46 4.54
CA ASN A 102 4.58 -15.87 5.89
C ASN A 102 5.79 -15.00 6.19
N GLN A 103 6.99 -15.46 5.82
CA GLN A 103 8.24 -14.74 6.10
C GLN A 103 8.31 -13.39 5.35
N ASP A 104 8.00 -13.40 4.05
CA ASP A 104 8.03 -12.18 3.25
C ASP A 104 6.87 -11.25 3.63
N LEU A 105 5.70 -11.77 3.99
CA LEU A 105 4.60 -10.97 4.52
C LEU A 105 5.03 -10.18 5.76
N LEU A 106 5.52 -10.86 6.80
CA LEU A 106 5.95 -10.24 8.05
C LEU A 106 7.04 -9.18 7.81
N LYS A 107 8.01 -9.49 6.94
CA LYS A 107 9.06 -8.55 6.53
C LYS A 107 8.49 -7.29 5.89
N HIS A 108 7.52 -7.41 4.99
CA HIS A 108 6.94 -6.26 4.31
C HIS A 108 5.98 -5.46 5.20
N ILE A 109 5.30 -6.10 6.16
CA ILE A 109 4.55 -5.37 7.21
C ILE A 109 5.52 -4.49 8.02
N LYS A 110 6.68 -5.01 8.45
CA LYS A 110 7.70 -4.19 9.13
C LYS A 110 8.22 -3.05 8.27
N LYS A 111 8.39 -3.27 6.96
CA LYS A 111 8.78 -2.18 6.04
C LYS A 111 7.71 -1.10 5.97
N CYS A 112 6.42 -1.44 5.87
CA CYS A 112 5.34 -0.46 5.93
C CYS A 112 5.38 0.32 7.25
N LEU A 113 5.50 -0.34 8.40
CA LEU A 113 5.64 0.32 9.71
C LEU A 113 6.86 1.24 9.76
N ALA A 114 8.00 0.80 9.23
CA ALA A 114 9.21 1.60 9.14
C ALA A 114 9.04 2.81 8.20
N SER A 115 8.18 2.73 7.18
CA SER A 115 7.94 3.82 6.22
C SER A 115 7.35 5.09 6.88
N LEU A 116 6.71 4.95 8.06
CA LEU A 116 6.36 6.10 8.89
C LEU A 116 7.58 6.97 9.17
N PHE A 117 8.75 6.39 9.40
CA PHE A 117 9.97 7.10 9.77
C PHE A 117 10.92 7.31 8.59
N THR A 118 10.41 7.50 7.37
CA THR A 118 11.23 8.07 6.29
C THR A 118 11.56 9.53 6.60
N SER A 119 12.66 10.05 6.04
CA SER A 119 13.06 11.45 6.20
C SER A 119 11.95 12.41 5.79
N ARG A 120 11.29 12.12 4.65
CA ARG A 120 10.21 12.95 4.11
C ARG A 120 8.98 12.93 5.02
N ALA A 121 8.54 11.76 5.47
CA ALA A 121 7.39 11.65 6.37
C ALA A 121 7.67 12.28 7.75
N THR A 122 8.88 12.09 8.29
CA THR A 122 9.30 12.65 9.58
C THR A 122 9.40 14.18 9.53
N TYR A 123 10.02 14.73 8.48
CA TYR A 123 10.09 16.16 8.24
C TYR A 123 8.70 16.79 8.08
N TYR A 124 7.85 16.18 7.27
CA TYR A 124 6.50 16.71 7.03
C TYR A 124 5.66 16.73 8.31
N ARG A 125 5.71 15.65 9.11
CA ARG A 125 5.03 15.63 10.41
C ARG A 125 5.52 16.74 11.34
N ASN A 126 6.82 17.00 11.38
CA ASN A 126 7.37 18.09 12.18
C ASN A 126 6.90 19.47 11.68
N LYS A 127 6.93 19.73 10.37
CA LYS A 127 6.43 21.00 9.80
C LYS A 127 4.94 21.23 10.08
N LYS A 128 4.16 20.16 10.22
CA LYS A 128 2.73 20.21 10.60
C LYS A 128 2.48 20.16 12.11
N ASN A 129 3.54 20.21 12.94
CA ASN A 129 3.48 20.11 14.40
C ASN A 129 2.77 18.84 14.92
N PHE A 130 2.83 17.73 14.18
CA PHE A 130 2.32 16.43 14.63
C PHE A 130 3.37 15.68 15.44
N LYS A 131 2.99 15.24 16.65
CA LYS A 131 3.87 14.43 17.49
C LYS A 131 4.12 13.08 16.84
N HIS A 132 5.39 12.72 16.70
CA HIS A 132 5.79 11.47 16.05
C HIS A 132 5.29 10.21 16.76
N MET A 133 5.13 10.26 18.08
CA MET A 133 4.65 9.13 18.89
C MET A 133 3.12 8.97 18.87
N GLU A 134 2.38 9.97 18.38
CA GLU A 134 0.93 9.89 18.21
C GLU A 134 0.55 9.37 16.82
N ALA A 135 1.50 9.34 15.87
CA ALA A 135 1.29 8.81 14.54
C ALA A 135 1.18 7.27 14.58
N SER A 136 0.05 6.75 14.13
CA SER A 136 -0.21 5.31 14.01
C SER A 136 -0.38 4.91 12.55
N LEU A 137 0.00 3.67 12.24
CA LEU A 137 -0.13 3.10 10.90
C LEU A 137 -0.85 1.75 10.99
N ALA A 138 -1.92 1.61 10.22
CA ALA A 138 -2.48 0.31 9.90
C ALA A 138 -1.79 -0.23 8.63
N VAL A 139 -1.61 -1.55 8.55
CA VAL A 139 -1.10 -2.21 7.35
C VAL A 139 -2.20 -3.07 6.77
N VAL A 140 -2.60 -2.76 5.54
CA VAL A 140 -3.62 -3.50 4.79
C VAL A 140 -2.92 -4.60 4.00
N VAL A 141 -3.31 -5.86 4.27
CA VAL A 141 -2.90 -7.02 3.50
C VAL A 141 -4.06 -7.44 2.61
N GLN A 142 -3.88 -7.35 1.30
CA GLN A 142 -4.94 -7.61 0.32
C GLN A 142 -4.48 -8.66 -0.69
N LYS A 143 -5.34 -9.62 -1.03
CA LYS A 143 -5.09 -10.55 -2.14
C LYS A 143 -4.76 -9.78 -3.44
N MET A 144 -3.72 -10.21 -4.14
CA MET A 144 -3.35 -9.65 -5.43
C MET A 144 -4.43 -9.95 -6.48
N VAL A 145 -4.76 -8.94 -7.28
CA VAL A 145 -5.56 -9.09 -8.49
C VAL A 145 -4.59 -9.28 -9.65
N ASN A 146 -4.70 -10.41 -10.36
CA ASN A 146 -3.94 -10.65 -11.58
C ASN A 146 -4.59 -9.90 -12.75
N SER A 147 -4.26 -8.62 -12.89
CA SER A 147 -4.95 -7.72 -13.81
C SER A 147 -4.27 -7.64 -15.18
N ASP A 148 -5.01 -7.92 -16.26
CA ASP A 148 -4.57 -7.63 -17.63
C ASP A 148 -4.47 -6.12 -17.89
N LYS A 149 -5.34 -5.34 -17.21
CA LYS A 149 -5.41 -3.88 -17.28
C LYS A 149 -5.75 -3.33 -15.91
N SER A 150 -5.22 -2.16 -15.62
CA SER A 150 -5.46 -1.43 -14.38
C SER A 150 -5.52 0.07 -14.66
N GLY A 151 -5.96 0.86 -13.70
CA GLY A 151 -6.17 2.28 -13.93
C GLY A 151 -6.63 3.05 -12.71
N VAL A 152 -6.82 4.35 -12.92
CA VAL A 152 -7.38 5.29 -11.94
C VAL A 152 -8.62 5.94 -12.54
N ILE A 153 -9.64 6.12 -11.72
CA ILE A 153 -10.86 6.84 -12.10
C ILE A 153 -11.02 8.04 -11.16
N PHE A 154 -11.24 9.20 -11.75
CA PHE A 154 -11.69 10.40 -11.07
C PHE A 154 -13.15 10.61 -11.43
N SER A 155 -14.04 10.62 -10.42
CA SER A 155 -15.48 10.84 -10.62
C SER A 155 -15.84 12.27 -11.04
N LYS A 156 -14.87 13.19 -10.99
CA LYS A 156 -14.90 14.53 -11.57
C LYS A 156 -13.53 14.86 -12.15
N ASP A 157 -13.50 15.65 -13.21
CA ASP A 157 -12.26 16.09 -13.83
C ASP A 157 -11.43 16.95 -12.86
N PRO A 158 -10.23 16.52 -12.45
CA PRO A 158 -9.42 17.29 -11.51
C PRO A 158 -8.80 18.55 -12.14
N ALA A 159 -8.72 18.61 -13.48
CA ALA A 159 -8.12 19.74 -14.20
C ALA A 159 -9.16 20.80 -14.61
N TYR A 160 -10.40 20.39 -14.86
CA TYR A 160 -11.47 21.27 -15.32
C TYR A 160 -12.67 21.23 -14.36
N LYS A 161 -13.33 22.36 -14.12
CA LYS A 161 -14.56 22.44 -13.31
C LYS A 161 -15.80 21.92 -14.05
N ASN A 162 -15.69 20.78 -14.72
CA ASN A 162 -16.83 20.07 -15.30
C ASN A 162 -17.11 18.80 -14.49
N ASP A 163 -18.28 18.21 -14.70
CA ASP A 163 -18.68 16.97 -14.01
C ASP A 163 -18.34 15.71 -14.81
N ASN A 164 -17.37 15.78 -15.74
CA ASN A 164 -16.94 14.62 -16.49
C ASN A 164 -16.12 13.68 -15.61
N ILE A 165 -16.28 12.39 -15.83
CA ILE A 165 -15.48 11.33 -15.25
C ILE A 165 -14.21 11.18 -16.10
N ILE A 166 -13.06 11.11 -15.44
CA ILE A 166 -11.78 10.83 -16.10
C ILE A 166 -11.35 9.43 -15.73
N MET A 167 -11.05 8.61 -16.75
CA MET A 167 -10.46 7.29 -16.56
C MET A 167 -9.11 7.24 -17.24
N GLU A 168 -8.11 6.76 -16.50
CA GLU A 168 -6.77 6.52 -17.00
C GLU A 168 -6.44 5.04 -16.88
N ALA A 169 -5.94 4.41 -17.94
CA ALA A 169 -5.74 2.96 -17.99
C ALA A 169 -4.37 2.54 -18.57
N VAL A 170 -3.80 1.49 -17.99
CA VAL A 170 -2.54 0.84 -18.42
C VAL A 170 -2.72 -0.67 -18.53
N PHE A 171 -1.78 -1.33 -19.22
CA PHE A 171 -1.67 -2.79 -19.21
C PHE A 171 -0.97 -3.27 -17.93
N GLY A 172 -1.34 -4.44 -17.43
CA GLY A 172 -0.74 -5.04 -16.24
C GLY A 172 -1.18 -4.39 -14.92
N LEU A 173 -0.30 -4.43 -13.93
CA LEU A 173 -0.56 -3.96 -12.56
C LEU A 173 -0.58 -2.42 -12.44
N GLY A 174 -1.41 -1.92 -11.52
CA GLY A 174 -1.65 -0.48 -11.34
C GLY A 174 -0.47 0.33 -10.80
N GLU A 175 0.63 -0.31 -10.39
CA GLU A 175 1.81 0.41 -9.91
C GLU A 175 2.45 1.28 -11.00
N GLY A 176 2.37 0.83 -12.27
CA GLY A 176 2.92 1.56 -13.41
C GLY A 176 2.30 2.95 -13.62
N ILE A 177 0.99 3.08 -13.39
CA ILE A 177 0.28 4.36 -13.51
C ILE A 177 0.51 5.24 -12.25
N VAL A 178 0.45 4.67 -11.05
CA VAL A 178 0.62 5.43 -9.80
C VAL A 178 2.04 5.99 -9.65
N SER A 179 3.05 5.26 -10.14
CA SER A 179 4.45 5.72 -10.13
C SER A 179 4.78 6.74 -11.23
N GLY A 180 3.85 7.01 -12.17
CA GLY A 180 4.06 7.87 -13.32
C GLY A 180 5.06 7.34 -14.35
N ARG A 181 5.47 6.06 -14.25
CA ARG A 181 6.45 5.45 -15.16
C ARG A 181 5.84 5.09 -16.51
N ILE A 182 4.54 4.83 -16.56
CA ILE A 182 3.81 4.47 -17.78
C ILE A 182 2.80 5.56 -18.11
N THR A 183 2.86 6.05 -19.35
CA THR A 183 1.85 6.99 -19.86
C THR A 183 0.54 6.25 -20.15
N PRO A 184 -0.57 6.54 -19.45
CA PRO A 184 -1.81 5.80 -19.60
C PRO A 184 -2.58 6.20 -20.87
N ASP A 185 -3.55 5.38 -21.25
CA ASP A 185 -4.68 5.84 -22.06
C ASP A 185 -5.56 6.75 -21.21
N LYS A 186 -6.16 7.76 -21.81
CA LYS A 186 -7.09 8.67 -21.14
C LYS A 186 -8.45 8.65 -21.84
N TYR A 187 -9.49 8.52 -21.05
CA TYR A 187 -10.89 8.58 -21.48
C TYR A 187 -11.59 9.71 -20.71
N VAL A 188 -12.33 10.55 -21.43
CA VAL A 188 -13.24 11.54 -20.84
C VAL A 188 -14.65 11.02 -21.02
N ILE A 189 -15.38 10.88 -19.92
CA ILE A 189 -16.68 10.22 -19.88
C ILE A 189 -17.69 11.20 -19.25
N SER A 190 -18.87 11.33 -19.84
CA SER A 190 -19.97 12.11 -19.27
C SER A 190 -20.59 11.43 -18.05
N GLN A 191 -21.41 12.15 -17.28
CA GLN A 191 -22.18 11.57 -16.16
C GLN A 191 -23.12 10.44 -16.61
N ASP A 192 -23.62 10.50 -17.85
CA ASP A 192 -24.44 9.46 -18.47
C ASP A 192 -23.62 8.27 -19.00
N LEU A 193 -22.35 8.17 -18.59
CA LEU A 193 -21.40 7.12 -18.96
C LEU A 193 -21.08 7.03 -20.46
N LYS A 194 -21.32 8.09 -21.24
CA LYS A 194 -20.89 8.18 -22.65
C LYS A 194 -19.45 8.66 -22.75
N ILE A 195 -18.64 7.99 -23.57
CA ILE A 195 -17.28 8.43 -23.91
C ILE A 195 -17.38 9.69 -24.78
N LEU A 196 -16.84 10.80 -24.28
CA LEU A 196 -16.78 12.09 -24.97
C LEU A 196 -15.48 12.26 -25.75
N ASP A 197 -14.37 11.79 -25.17
CA ASP A 197 -13.04 11.84 -25.77
C ASP A 197 -12.19 10.63 -25.37
N LYS A 198 -11.25 10.25 -26.24
CA LYS A 198 -10.34 9.13 -26.04
C LYS A 198 -8.97 9.47 -26.61
N LYS A 199 -7.95 9.42 -25.75
CA LYS A 199 -6.55 9.50 -26.14
C LYS A 199 -5.83 8.21 -25.80
N THR A 200 -5.32 7.53 -26.82
CA THR A 200 -4.50 6.33 -26.64
C THR A 200 -3.02 6.65 -26.67
N SER A 201 -2.27 6.05 -25.75
CA SER A 201 -0.82 6.19 -25.63
C SER A 201 -0.11 4.90 -26.05
N ASP A 202 1.13 5.04 -26.50
CA ASP A 202 2.02 3.89 -26.70
C ASP A 202 2.48 3.36 -25.34
N LYS A 203 1.87 2.25 -24.92
CA LYS A 203 2.01 1.68 -23.58
C LYS A 203 2.87 0.43 -23.64
N LYS A 204 4.01 0.45 -22.94
CA LYS A 204 4.75 -0.77 -22.62
C LYS A 204 4.08 -1.47 -21.43
N VAL A 205 4.16 -2.80 -21.39
CA VAL A 205 3.72 -3.59 -20.24
C VAL A 205 4.70 -3.36 -19.09
N ALA A 206 4.15 -3.11 -17.89
CA ALA A 206 4.90 -2.93 -16.65
C ALA A 206 5.60 -4.22 -16.21
#